data_AF-A0A7W0G122-F1
#
_entry.id   AF-A0A7W0G122-F1
#
_cell.length_a   1.000
_cell.length_b   1.000
_cell.length_c   1.000
_cell.angle_alpha   90.00
_cell.angle_beta   90.00
_cell.angle_gamma   90.00
#
_symmetry.space_group_name_H-M   'P 1'
#
loop_
_entity.id
_entity.type
_entity.pdbx_description
1 polymer ?
#
loop_
_entity_poly.entity_id
_entity_poly.type
_entity_poly.pdbx_seq_one_letter_code
_entity_poly.pdbx_strand_id
1 'polypeptide(L)'
;MSTDQLNYLNVGLMLLSCVAAFAFPFELFLFSYAVLGPLHYLTEISWLHDRNYFAGETRGKRSKRERRVVRHWLLLVTATMVVLLYGLFTEKALGEPISPGWEIAMFYLVFVTAALLTLVKDTRARVAVILLALVSLGLFNASSYYALLAFFLVTIIHVLVFTGAFILLGSLRGRSVSGLLSLAVFILCSLSFFVYLPDATGHTVGEYVRNSHGSFRTLNEQLLRLFRLGTGASTEEIYQSRAGLMVMRLIAFAYTYHYLNWFSKTSVIRWHEIPGRRTALIASLWLASLAVYAYSYAAGMAALYFLSILHVMLEFPLNHQTFAAIGRELRALKGWERTASRVPENVR
;
A
#
# COMPACT_ATOMS: atom_id res chain seq x y z
N MET A 1 -16.10 -6.72 -19.00
CA MET A 1 -15.79 -7.79 -18.02
C MET A 1 -16.79 -7.70 -16.88
N SER A 2 -17.50 -8.79 -16.56
CA SER A 2 -18.41 -8.85 -15.42
C SER A 2 -17.64 -8.86 -14.09
N THR A 3 -18.34 -8.63 -12.97
CA THR A 3 -17.74 -8.69 -11.63
C THR A 3 -17.14 -10.07 -11.34
N ASP A 4 -17.82 -11.15 -11.72
CA ASP A 4 -17.32 -12.51 -11.50
C ASP A 4 -16.08 -12.80 -12.35
N GLN A 5 -16.06 -12.37 -13.62
CA GLN A 5 -14.88 -12.50 -14.47
C GLN A 5 -13.68 -11.76 -13.87
N LEU A 6 -13.89 -10.56 -13.31
CA LEU A 6 -12.83 -9.82 -12.62
C LEU A 6 -12.33 -10.57 -11.38
N ASN A 7 -13.23 -11.17 -10.59
CA ASN A 7 -12.86 -11.93 -9.40
C ASN A 7 -12.04 -13.18 -9.75
N TYR A 8 -12.43 -13.92 -10.78
CA TYR A 8 -11.65 -15.08 -11.25
C TYR A 8 -10.31 -14.68 -11.86
N LEU A 9 -10.26 -13.57 -12.60
CA LEU A 9 -8.99 -13.01 -13.06
C LEU A 9 -8.06 -12.70 -11.88
N ASN A 10 -8.58 -12.04 -10.84
CA ASN A 10 -7.80 -11.76 -9.63
C ASN A 10 -7.33 -13.04 -8.93
N VAL A 11 -8.17 -14.07 -8.82
CA VAL A 11 -7.75 -15.39 -8.31
C VAL A 11 -6.59 -15.94 -9.13
N GLY A 12 -6.67 -15.93 -10.46
CA GLY A 12 -5.58 -16.35 -11.33
C GLY A 12 -4.29 -15.56 -11.10
N LEU A 13 -4.39 -14.24 -10.97
CA LEU A 13 -3.24 -13.36 -10.71
C LEU A 13 -2.64 -13.59 -9.31
N MET A 14 -3.45 -13.90 -8.29
CA MET A 14 -2.96 -14.28 -6.96
C MET A 14 -2.16 -15.58 -7.01
N LEU A 15 -2.70 -16.61 -7.66
CA LEU A 15 -2.04 -17.91 -7.80
C LEU A 15 -0.74 -17.77 -8.60
N LEU A 16 -0.77 -17.04 -9.71
CA LEU A 16 0.43 -16.76 -10.51
C LEU A 16 1.50 -16.04 -9.69
N SER A 17 1.12 -14.98 -8.97
CA SER A 17 2.05 -14.24 -8.11
C SER A 17 2.62 -15.11 -6.98
N CYS A 18 1.81 -16.00 -6.42
CA CYS A 18 2.22 -16.91 -5.35
C CYS A 18 3.22 -17.96 -5.86
N VAL A 19 2.93 -18.60 -7.00
CA VAL A 19 3.84 -19.55 -7.64
C VAL A 19 5.16 -18.88 -8.03
N ALA A 20 5.09 -17.69 -8.63
CA ALA A 20 6.27 -16.91 -8.98
C ALA A 20 7.10 -16.56 -7.73
N ALA A 21 6.44 -16.16 -6.63
CA ALA A 21 7.11 -15.87 -5.37
C ALA A 21 7.80 -17.11 -4.80
N PHE A 22 7.19 -18.29 -4.85
CA PHE A 22 7.85 -19.53 -4.43
C PHE A 22 9.12 -19.83 -5.25
N ALA A 23 9.07 -19.60 -6.55
CA ALA A 23 10.12 -19.96 -7.50
C ALA A 23 11.31 -18.97 -7.52
N PHE A 24 11.06 -17.66 -7.52
CA PHE A 24 12.09 -16.63 -7.67
C PHE A 24 11.77 -15.37 -6.82
N PRO A 25 11.73 -15.47 -5.48
CA PRO A 25 11.22 -14.40 -4.61
C PRO A 25 12.02 -13.10 -4.71
N PHE A 26 13.35 -13.19 -4.83
CA PHE A 26 14.21 -12.02 -4.84
C PHE A 26 14.09 -11.26 -6.16
N GLU A 27 14.16 -11.97 -7.29
CA GLU A 27 14.05 -11.43 -8.64
C GLU A 27 12.64 -10.88 -8.88
N LEU A 28 11.61 -11.61 -8.45
CA LEU A 28 10.22 -11.19 -8.60
C LEU A 28 9.96 -9.86 -7.90
N PHE A 29 10.47 -9.69 -6.69
CA PHE A 29 10.30 -8.44 -5.97
C PHE A 29 11.03 -7.29 -6.66
N LEU A 30 12.29 -7.47 -7.08
CA LEU A 30 13.03 -6.43 -7.78
C LEU A 30 12.35 -6.04 -9.10
N PHE A 31 11.84 -7.03 -9.84
CA PHE A 31 11.06 -6.82 -11.07
C PHE A 31 9.77 -6.05 -10.76
N SER A 32 9.01 -6.49 -9.76
CA SER A 32 7.74 -5.85 -9.39
C SER A 32 7.97 -4.40 -8.99
N TYR A 33 8.99 -4.14 -8.18
CA TYR A 33 9.30 -2.79 -7.73
C TYR A 33 9.85 -1.89 -8.84
N ALA A 34 10.71 -2.40 -9.73
CA ALA A 34 11.34 -1.59 -10.77
C ALA A 34 10.48 -1.40 -12.02
N VAL A 35 9.67 -2.40 -12.39
CA VAL A 35 8.90 -2.41 -13.64
C VAL A 35 7.44 -2.07 -13.41
N LEU A 36 6.77 -2.80 -12.49
CA LEU A 36 5.33 -2.63 -12.24
C LEU A 36 5.06 -1.42 -11.35
N GLY A 37 5.90 -1.20 -10.33
CA GLY A 37 5.78 -0.12 -9.36
C GLY A 37 5.64 1.26 -10.00
N PRO A 38 6.59 1.74 -10.84
CA PRO A 38 6.53 3.09 -11.38
C PRO A 38 5.30 3.32 -12.25
N LEU A 39 4.92 2.32 -13.06
CA LEU A 39 3.71 2.39 -13.86
C LEU A 39 2.45 2.45 -12.98
N HIS A 40 2.42 1.65 -11.92
CA HIS A 40 1.32 1.66 -10.95
C HIS A 40 1.21 3.04 -10.28
N TYR A 41 2.31 3.57 -9.71
CA TYR A 41 2.29 4.86 -9.01
C TYR A 41 1.82 5.99 -9.94
N LEU A 42 2.32 6.05 -11.17
CA LEU A 42 1.96 7.09 -12.14
C LEU A 42 0.48 7.01 -12.55
N THR A 43 -0.01 5.80 -12.84
CA THR A 43 -1.41 5.60 -13.23
C THR A 43 -2.37 5.83 -12.07
N GLU A 44 -2.00 5.43 -10.86
CA GLU A 44 -2.79 5.65 -9.65
C GLU A 44 -2.84 7.12 -9.25
N ILE A 45 -1.71 7.84 -9.22
CA ILE A 45 -1.70 9.27 -8.91
C ILE A 45 -2.58 10.05 -9.89
N SER A 46 -2.49 9.72 -11.19
CA SER A 46 -3.38 10.28 -12.22
C SER A 46 -4.85 9.98 -11.94
N TRP A 47 -5.17 8.73 -11.59
CA TRP A 47 -6.53 8.30 -11.30
C TRP A 47 -7.11 8.94 -10.03
N LEU A 48 -6.30 9.05 -8.98
CA LEU A 48 -6.65 9.74 -7.72
C LEU A 48 -6.91 11.21 -7.99
N HIS A 49 -6.10 11.85 -8.83
CA HIS A 49 -6.27 13.25 -9.20
C HIS A 49 -7.64 13.51 -9.82
N ASP A 50 -8.06 12.70 -10.80
CA ASP A 50 -9.37 12.84 -11.45
C ASP A 50 -10.54 12.62 -10.46
N ARG A 51 -10.29 11.89 -9.38
CA ARG A 51 -11.25 11.65 -8.27
C ARG A 51 -11.06 12.59 -7.09
N ASN A 52 -10.24 13.63 -7.26
CA ASN A 52 -9.94 14.61 -6.22
C ASN A 52 -9.46 13.97 -4.90
N TYR A 53 -8.66 12.90 -5.03
CA TYR A 53 -8.05 12.14 -3.94
C TYR A 53 -9.05 11.57 -2.94
N PHE A 54 -10.33 11.45 -3.30
CA PHE A 54 -11.41 11.07 -2.38
C PHE A 54 -11.55 11.99 -1.15
N ALA A 55 -10.82 13.10 -1.07
CA ALA A 55 -10.86 14.02 0.06
C ALA A 55 -12.07 14.97 -0.08
N GLY A 56 -13.27 14.57 0.36
CA GLY A 56 -14.49 15.41 0.35
C GLY A 56 -15.65 14.82 -0.47
N GLU A 57 -16.88 15.31 -0.24
CA GLU A 57 -18.13 14.66 -0.67
C GLU A 57 -18.18 14.47 -2.21
N THR A 58 -18.34 13.21 -2.63
CA THR A 58 -18.16 12.74 -4.03
C THR A 58 -19.40 12.95 -4.90
N ARG A 59 -20.40 13.68 -4.44
CA ARG A 59 -21.65 13.97 -5.17
C ARG A 59 -22.10 15.41 -4.93
N GLY A 60 -21.68 16.32 -5.80
CA GLY A 60 -22.15 17.71 -5.84
C GLY A 60 -21.06 18.73 -6.19
N LYS A 61 -21.47 19.97 -6.51
CA LYS A 61 -20.53 21.11 -6.58
C LYS A 61 -19.95 21.31 -5.18
N ARG A 62 -18.68 20.97 -4.98
CA ARG A 62 -17.97 21.26 -3.72
C ARG A 62 -18.21 22.70 -3.29
N SER A 63 -18.47 22.89 -2.01
CA SER A 63 -18.43 24.21 -1.41
C SER A 63 -17.02 24.80 -1.60
N LYS A 64 -16.91 26.14 -1.68
CA LYS A 64 -15.59 26.81 -1.72
C LYS A 64 -14.72 26.39 -0.52
N ARG A 65 -15.35 26.05 0.61
CA ARG A 65 -14.72 25.59 1.85
C ARG A 65 -14.04 24.22 1.69
N GLU A 66 -14.72 23.23 1.13
CA GLU A 66 -14.15 21.89 0.93
C GLU A 66 -12.94 21.92 0.00
N ARG A 67 -13.02 22.67 -1.10
CA ARG A 67 -11.86 22.85 -2.01
C ARG A 67 -10.66 23.45 -1.28
N ARG A 68 -10.88 24.43 -0.40
CA ARG A 68 -9.80 25.01 0.41
C ARG A 68 -9.17 23.94 1.30
N VAL A 69 -9.99 23.17 2.01
CA VAL A 69 -9.50 22.17 2.95
C VAL A 69 -8.66 21.09 2.25
N VAL A 70 -9.11 20.57 1.11
CA VAL A 70 -8.34 19.61 0.30
C VAL A 70 -7.01 20.20 -0.16
N ARG A 71 -7.02 21.46 -0.59
CA ARG A 71 -5.79 22.15 -1.00
C ARG A 71 -4.79 22.28 0.15
N HIS A 72 -5.24 22.61 1.38
CA HIS A 72 -4.33 22.67 2.52
C HIS A 72 -3.75 21.29 2.87
N TRP A 73 -4.53 20.23 2.73
CA TRP A 73 -4.02 18.87 2.90
C TRP A 73 -2.99 18.50 1.82
N LEU A 74 -3.25 18.83 0.55
CA LEU A 74 -2.25 18.64 -0.52
C LEU A 74 -0.98 19.46 -0.27
N LEU A 75 -1.09 20.69 0.25
CA LEU A 75 0.07 21.47 0.66
C LEU A 75 0.86 20.80 1.79
N LEU A 76 0.17 20.17 2.76
CA LEU A 76 0.81 19.38 3.80
C LEU A 76 1.52 18.15 3.23
N VAL A 77 0.90 17.44 2.28
CA VAL A 77 1.54 16.33 1.55
C VAL A 77 2.81 16.83 0.85
N THR A 78 2.72 17.92 0.07
CA THR A 78 3.87 18.51 -0.62
C THR A 78 4.97 18.93 0.36
N ALA A 79 4.62 19.61 1.46
CA ALA A 79 5.59 20.01 2.48
C ALA A 79 6.29 18.79 3.09
N THR A 80 5.54 17.74 3.43
CA THR A 80 6.09 16.50 3.95
C THR A 80 7.06 15.86 2.96
N MET A 81 6.69 15.84 1.67
CA MET A 81 7.56 15.31 0.62
C MET A 81 8.84 16.13 0.45
N VAL A 82 8.78 17.45 0.57
CA VAL A 82 9.98 18.31 0.51
C VAL A 82 10.91 18.03 1.69
N VAL A 83 10.38 17.89 2.90
CA VAL A 83 11.21 17.56 4.08
C VAL A 83 11.83 16.17 3.94
N LEU A 84 11.07 15.16 3.48
CA LEU A 84 11.60 13.82 3.18
C LEU A 84 12.74 13.84 2.14
N LEU A 85 12.58 14.61 1.07
CA LEU A 85 13.63 14.78 0.05
C LEU A 85 14.86 15.50 0.61
N TYR A 86 14.66 16.53 1.43
CA TYR A 86 15.74 17.26 2.07
C TYR A 86 16.53 16.36 3.04
N GLY A 87 15.84 15.54 3.85
CA GLY A 87 16.47 14.55 4.72
C GLY A 87 17.29 13.53 3.94
N LEU A 88 16.70 12.94 2.89
CA LEU A 88 17.38 11.97 2.01
C LEU A 88 18.60 12.58 1.31
N PHE A 89 18.47 13.81 0.82
CA PHE A 89 19.57 14.51 0.15
C PHE A 89 20.69 14.83 1.13
N THR A 90 20.37 15.37 2.30
CA THR A 90 21.36 15.74 3.32
C THR A 90 22.13 14.52 3.81
N GLU A 91 21.44 13.41 4.13
CA GLU A 91 22.08 12.17 4.57
C GLU A 91 23.04 11.63 3.50
N LYS A 92 22.60 11.56 2.23
CA LYS A 92 23.42 10.98 1.15
C LYS A 92 24.51 11.90 0.63
N ALA A 93 24.28 13.21 0.59
CA ALA A 93 25.21 14.17 -0.02
C ALA A 93 26.17 14.78 1.00
N LEU A 94 25.73 15.01 2.23
CA LEU A 94 26.51 15.68 3.28
C LEU A 94 27.00 14.71 4.35
N GLY A 95 26.48 13.47 4.42
CA GLY A 95 26.89 12.47 5.41
C GLY A 95 26.42 12.80 6.84
N GLU A 96 25.56 13.80 6.99
CA GLU A 96 25.03 14.26 8.28
C GLU A 96 23.74 13.49 8.61
N PRO A 97 23.71 12.65 9.66
CA PRO A 97 22.52 11.91 10.03
C PRO A 97 21.50 12.85 10.69
N ILE A 98 20.51 13.30 9.91
CA ILE A 98 19.36 14.02 10.45
C ILE A 98 18.40 12.99 11.08
N SER A 99 17.98 13.23 12.32
CA SER A 99 16.96 12.40 12.96
C SER A 99 15.65 12.47 12.15
N PRO A 100 15.10 11.32 11.69
CA PRO A 100 13.91 11.30 10.83
C PRO A 100 12.60 11.63 11.58
N GLY A 101 12.69 12.09 12.83
CA GLY A 101 11.55 12.25 13.74
C GLY A 101 10.50 13.23 13.20
N TRP A 102 10.95 14.31 12.55
CA TRP A 102 10.07 15.32 11.96
C TRP A 102 9.40 14.83 10.69
N GLU A 103 10.12 14.14 9.80
CA GLU A 103 9.57 13.51 8.59
C GLU A 103 8.45 12.53 8.96
N ILE A 104 8.71 11.66 9.94
CA ILE A 104 7.75 10.67 10.41
C ILE A 104 6.54 11.36 11.07
N ALA A 105 6.75 12.44 11.84
CA ALA A 105 5.66 13.20 12.45
C ALA A 105 4.74 13.82 11.39
N MET A 106 5.33 14.41 10.35
CA MET A 106 4.60 15.00 9.24
C MET A 106 3.84 13.94 8.43
N PHE A 107 4.44 12.76 8.23
CA PHE A 107 3.77 11.63 7.60
C PHE A 107 2.54 11.17 8.39
N TYR A 108 2.65 11.03 9.71
CA TYR A 108 1.49 10.72 10.58
C TYR A 108 0.43 11.83 10.53
N LEU A 109 0.84 13.10 10.51
CA LEU A 109 -0.07 14.23 10.34
C LEU A 109 -0.84 14.13 9.03
N VAL A 110 -0.19 13.78 7.91
CA VAL A 110 -0.88 13.55 6.62
C VAL A 110 -1.88 12.40 6.73
N PHE A 111 -1.52 11.29 7.37
CA PHE A 111 -2.40 10.15 7.57
C PHE A 111 -3.63 10.48 8.44
N VAL A 112 -3.42 11.12 9.59
CA VAL A 112 -4.50 11.50 10.52
C VAL A 112 -5.40 12.56 9.91
N THR A 113 -4.82 13.59 9.26
CA THR A 113 -5.62 14.63 8.61
C THR A 113 -6.43 14.03 7.45
N ALA A 114 -5.90 13.10 6.67
CA ALA A 114 -6.69 12.39 5.65
C ALA A 114 -7.93 11.68 6.24
N ALA A 115 -7.80 11.06 7.42
CA ALA A 115 -8.93 10.45 8.13
C ALA A 115 -9.98 11.50 8.54
N LEU A 116 -9.54 12.60 9.14
CA LEU A 116 -10.42 13.67 9.62
C LEU A 116 -11.20 14.34 8.50
N LEU A 117 -10.56 14.51 7.35
CA LEU A 117 -11.18 15.09 6.15
C LEU A 117 -12.29 14.22 5.58
N THR A 118 -12.16 12.90 5.71
CA THR A 118 -13.08 11.94 5.12
C THR A 118 -14.17 11.47 6.08
N LEU A 119 -13.88 11.39 7.38
CA LEU A 119 -14.76 10.75 8.37
C LEU A 119 -15.47 11.74 9.30
N VAL A 120 -14.89 12.92 9.56
CA VAL A 120 -15.42 13.87 10.55
C VAL A 120 -15.99 15.08 9.83
N LYS A 121 -17.27 15.41 10.02
CA LYS A 121 -17.89 16.62 9.40
C LYS A 121 -17.73 17.88 10.27
N ASP A 122 -17.74 17.74 11.59
CA ASP A 122 -17.63 18.88 12.51
C ASP A 122 -16.19 19.45 12.56
N THR A 123 -16.08 20.77 12.45
CA THR A 123 -14.78 21.46 12.39
C THR A 123 -14.14 21.58 13.76
N ARG A 124 -14.93 21.74 14.83
CA ARG A 124 -14.38 21.81 16.19
C ARG A 124 -13.79 20.47 16.59
N ALA A 125 -14.52 19.38 16.32
CA ALA A 125 -14.02 18.02 16.49
C ALA A 125 -12.72 17.79 15.69
N ARG A 126 -12.64 18.23 14.41
CA ARG A 126 -11.40 18.12 13.63
C ARG A 126 -10.23 18.82 14.30
N VAL A 127 -10.40 20.07 14.75
CA VAL A 127 -9.33 20.82 15.43
C VAL A 127 -8.91 20.13 16.73
N ALA A 128 -9.87 19.70 17.56
CA ALA A 128 -9.58 19.00 18.81
C ALA A 128 -8.79 17.70 18.57
N VAL A 129 -9.16 16.90 17.56
CA VAL A 129 -8.44 15.66 17.24
C VAL A 129 -7.05 15.95 16.66
N ILE A 130 -6.87 17.02 15.87
CA ILE A 130 -5.53 17.42 15.40
C ILE A 130 -4.63 17.79 16.59
N LEU A 131 -5.12 18.59 17.53
CA LEU A 131 -4.35 18.96 18.72
C LEU A 131 -4.00 17.73 19.57
N LEU A 132 -4.96 16.84 19.78
CA LEU A 132 -4.73 15.58 20.48
C LEU A 132 -3.71 14.69 19.75
N ALA A 133 -3.78 14.62 18.42
CA ALA A 133 -2.83 13.87 17.61
C ALA A 133 -1.42 14.46 17.72
N LEU A 134 -1.26 15.77 17.69
CA LEU A 134 0.05 16.43 17.88
C LEU A 134 0.66 16.10 19.24
N VAL A 135 -0.13 16.19 20.33
CA VAL A 135 0.33 15.82 21.68
C VAL A 135 0.71 14.34 21.73
N SER A 136 -0.15 13.47 21.19
CA SER A 136 0.08 12.02 21.18
C SER A 136 1.34 11.66 20.39
N LEU A 137 1.57 12.29 19.24
CA LEU A 137 2.78 12.08 18.43
C LEU A 137 4.03 12.59 19.14
N GLY A 138 3.95 13.73 19.84
CA GLY A 138 5.04 14.25 20.65
C GLY A 138 5.44 13.29 21.78
N LEU A 139 4.46 12.67 22.46
CA LEU A 139 4.71 11.68 23.50
C LEU A 139 5.20 10.34 22.92
N PHE A 140 4.73 9.96 21.74
CA PHE A 140 5.03 8.67 21.12
C PHE A 140 6.38 8.66 20.37
N ASN A 141 6.97 9.82 20.07
CA ASN A 141 8.19 9.90 19.23
C ASN A 141 9.41 9.15 19.80
N ALA A 142 9.47 8.97 21.13
CA ALA A 142 10.56 8.27 21.81
C ALA A 142 10.43 6.75 21.77
N SER A 143 9.28 6.24 21.31
CA SER A 143 9.02 4.80 21.24
C SER A 143 9.78 4.14 20.09
N SER A 144 10.30 2.94 20.30
CA SER A 144 10.86 2.09 19.24
C SER A 144 9.85 1.74 18.14
N TYR A 145 8.55 1.84 18.44
CA TYR A 145 7.48 1.58 17.47
C TYR A 145 7.17 2.79 16.58
N TYR A 146 7.69 3.98 16.89
CA TYR A 146 7.36 5.22 16.19
C TYR A 146 7.73 5.16 14.71
N ALA A 147 8.98 4.84 14.40
CA ALA A 147 9.45 4.67 13.02
C ALA A 147 8.93 3.38 12.40
N LEU A 148 8.81 2.30 13.20
CA LEU A 148 8.39 0.99 12.71
C LEU A 148 6.97 1.00 12.14
N LEU A 149 6.03 1.66 12.81
CA LEU A 149 4.65 1.74 12.36
C LEU A 149 4.52 2.58 11.06
N ALA A 150 5.24 3.69 10.95
CA ALA A 150 5.26 4.49 9.72
C ALA A 150 5.87 3.70 8.55
N PHE A 151 6.96 2.98 8.81
CA PHE A 151 7.62 2.13 7.83
C PHE A 151 6.71 1.00 7.34
N PHE A 152 6.03 0.28 8.25
CA PHE A 152 5.07 -0.74 7.86
C PHE A 152 3.83 -0.16 7.18
N LEU A 153 3.42 1.07 7.54
CA LEU A 153 2.30 1.74 6.90
C LEU A 153 2.54 1.95 5.40
N VAL A 154 3.74 2.37 5.01
CA VAL A 154 4.13 2.58 3.60
C VAL A 154 4.44 1.27 2.88
N THR A 155 4.93 0.26 3.59
CA THR A 155 5.31 -1.03 3.01
C THR A 155 4.16 -2.04 3.10
N ILE A 156 4.22 -2.98 4.03
CA ILE A 156 3.36 -4.17 4.08
C ILE A 156 1.90 -3.83 4.35
N ILE A 157 1.60 -2.85 5.19
CA ILE A 157 0.20 -2.47 5.45
C ILE A 157 -0.43 -1.93 4.16
N HIS A 158 0.26 -1.06 3.43
CA HIS A 158 -0.25 -0.55 2.16
C HIS A 158 -0.40 -1.67 1.12
N VAL A 159 0.68 -2.40 0.80
CA VAL A 159 0.62 -3.37 -0.31
C VAL A 159 -0.21 -4.63 0.01
N LEU A 160 -0.27 -5.07 1.27
CA LEU A 160 -0.96 -6.31 1.66
C LEU A 160 -2.31 -6.03 2.34
N VAL A 161 -2.31 -5.24 3.41
CA VAL A 161 -3.51 -5.06 4.24
C VAL A 161 -4.55 -4.20 3.53
N PHE A 162 -4.17 -3.07 2.92
CA PHE A 162 -5.12 -2.24 2.16
C PHE A 162 -5.60 -2.97 0.90
N THR A 163 -4.73 -3.70 0.20
CA THR A 163 -5.15 -4.59 -0.91
C THR A 163 -6.23 -5.58 -0.47
N GLY A 164 -6.02 -6.28 0.64
CA GLY A 164 -7.02 -7.19 1.22
C GLY A 164 -8.31 -6.48 1.60
N ALA A 165 -8.22 -5.28 2.18
CA ALA A 165 -9.39 -4.46 2.52
C ALA A 165 -10.20 -4.04 1.28
N PHE A 166 -9.55 -3.69 0.17
CA PHE A 166 -10.24 -3.39 -1.08
C PHE A 166 -10.96 -4.60 -1.67
N ILE A 167 -10.36 -5.79 -1.62
CA ILE A 167 -10.99 -7.05 -2.06
C ILE A 167 -12.21 -7.35 -1.19
N LEU A 168 -12.06 -7.24 0.13
CA LEU A 168 -13.15 -7.45 1.09
C LEU A 168 -14.30 -6.47 0.83
N LEU A 169 -14.01 -5.16 0.69
CA LEU A 169 -15.04 -4.16 0.43
C LEU A 169 -15.78 -4.42 -0.89
N GLY A 170 -15.05 -4.79 -1.95
CA GLY A 170 -15.65 -5.16 -3.23
C GLY A 170 -16.62 -6.35 -3.09
N SER A 171 -16.21 -7.36 -2.33
CA SER A 171 -17.00 -8.56 -2.06
C SER A 171 -18.27 -8.25 -1.26
N LEU A 172 -18.15 -7.43 -0.21
CA LEU A 172 -19.27 -7.02 0.64
C LEU A 172 -20.30 -6.20 -0.13
N ARG A 173 -19.85 -5.19 -0.90
CA ARG A 173 -20.75 -4.34 -1.71
C ARG A 173 -21.43 -5.11 -2.83
N GLY A 174 -20.70 -6.01 -3.49
CA GLY A 174 -21.22 -6.83 -4.57
C GLY A 174 -22.07 -8.01 -4.12
N ARG A 175 -22.11 -8.32 -2.81
CA ARG A 175 -22.66 -9.56 -2.24
C ARG A 175 -22.23 -10.80 -3.06
N SER A 176 -20.97 -10.82 -3.46
CA SER A 176 -20.45 -11.75 -4.47
C SER A 176 -19.70 -12.90 -3.81
N VAL A 177 -20.15 -14.13 -4.06
CA VAL A 177 -19.49 -15.36 -3.61
C VAL A 177 -18.10 -15.51 -4.25
N SER A 178 -17.97 -15.17 -5.54
CA SER A 178 -16.68 -15.18 -6.23
C SER A 178 -15.69 -14.15 -5.62
N GLY A 179 -16.21 -13.04 -5.10
CA GLY A 179 -15.41 -12.06 -4.34
C GLY A 179 -14.90 -12.63 -3.01
N LEU A 180 -15.77 -13.29 -2.24
CA LEU A 180 -15.39 -13.98 -1.00
C LEU A 180 -14.35 -15.08 -1.26
N LEU A 181 -14.50 -15.85 -2.34
CA LEU A 181 -13.51 -16.82 -2.78
C LEU A 181 -12.17 -16.15 -3.11
N SER A 182 -12.18 -15.03 -3.82
CA SER A 182 -10.97 -14.27 -4.13
C SER A 182 -10.26 -13.79 -2.86
N LEU A 183 -11.00 -13.31 -1.86
CA LEU A 183 -10.43 -12.96 -0.55
C LEU A 183 -9.81 -14.18 0.16
N ALA A 184 -10.49 -15.32 0.13
CA ALA A 184 -9.98 -16.55 0.73
C ALA A 184 -8.67 -17.00 0.07
N VAL A 185 -8.60 -17.00 -1.26
CA VAL A 185 -7.38 -17.32 -2.01
C VAL A 185 -6.25 -16.34 -1.68
N PHE A 186 -6.53 -15.03 -1.58
CA PHE A 186 -5.53 -14.03 -1.20
C PHE A 186 -4.91 -14.34 0.17
N ILE A 187 -5.74 -14.67 1.16
CA ILE A 187 -5.29 -15.03 2.51
C ILE A 187 -4.49 -16.33 2.48
N LEU A 188 -4.98 -17.36 1.80
CA LEU A 188 -4.31 -18.66 1.69
C LEU A 188 -2.95 -18.54 1.00
N CYS A 189 -2.84 -17.80 -0.10
CA CYS A 189 -1.56 -17.52 -0.76
C CYS A 189 -0.59 -16.82 0.20
N SER A 190 -1.05 -15.81 0.94
CA SER A 190 -0.22 -15.08 1.90
C SER A 190 0.29 -15.97 3.04
N LEU A 191 -0.56 -16.86 3.55
CA LEU A 191 -0.23 -17.76 4.65
C LEU A 191 0.58 -18.98 4.21
N SER A 192 0.51 -19.38 2.94
CA SER A 192 1.20 -20.56 2.40
C SER A 192 2.71 -20.54 2.64
N PHE A 193 3.33 -19.36 2.62
CA PHE A 193 4.76 -19.17 2.85
C PHE A 193 5.22 -19.48 4.27
N PHE A 194 4.28 -19.56 5.22
CA PHE A 194 4.56 -19.93 6.61
C PHE A 194 4.31 -21.42 6.91
N VAL A 195 3.67 -22.13 5.99
CA VAL A 195 3.29 -23.55 6.16
C VAL A 195 4.15 -24.45 5.29
N TYR A 196 4.39 -24.05 4.02
CA TYR A 196 5.18 -24.82 3.07
C TYR A 196 6.57 -24.20 2.90
N LEU A 197 7.60 -24.92 3.37
CA LEU A 197 9.00 -24.52 3.32
C LEU A 197 9.79 -25.51 2.45
N PRO A 198 9.77 -25.35 1.11
CA PRO A 198 10.67 -26.13 0.27
C PRO A 198 12.12 -25.83 0.69
N ASP A 199 12.95 -26.88 0.71
CA ASP A 199 14.34 -26.78 1.18
C ASP A 199 15.10 -25.68 0.43
N ALA A 200 15.77 -24.82 1.20
CA ALA A 200 16.58 -23.72 0.70
C ALA A 200 17.88 -24.20 0.03
N THR A 201 18.15 -25.50 0.04
CA THR A 201 19.38 -26.12 -0.45
C THR A 201 19.54 -25.86 -1.95
N GLY A 202 20.50 -25.01 -2.32
CA GLY A 202 20.85 -24.72 -3.70
C GLY A 202 20.29 -23.41 -4.28
N HIS A 203 19.55 -22.60 -3.51
CA HIS A 203 19.16 -21.26 -3.97
C HIS A 203 20.36 -20.30 -3.91
N THR A 204 21.10 -20.21 -5.01
CA THR A 204 22.16 -19.21 -5.18
C THR A 204 21.57 -17.93 -5.75
N VAL A 205 21.39 -16.92 -4.90
CA VAL A 205 21.00 -15.57 -5.36
C VAL A 205 22.18 -14.94 -6.09
N GLY A 206 21.96 -14.55 -7.34
CA GLY A 206 22.96 -13.90 -8.19
C GLY A 206 23.49 -12.60 -7.58
N GLU A 207 24.73 -12.25 -7.93
CA GLU A 207 25.43 -11.10 -7.34
C GLU A 207 24.68 -9.77 -7.54
N TYR A 208 24.15 -9.55 -8.75
CA TYR A 208 23.33 -8.36 -9.07
C TYR A 208 22.13 -8.22 -8.13
N VAL A 209 21.42 -9.32 -7.89
CA VAL A 209 20.23 -9.36 -7.03
C VAL A 209 20.62 -9.06 -5.58
N ARG A 210 21.72 -9.64 -5.10
CA ARG A 210 22.24 -9.41 -3.75
C ARG A 210 22.64 -7.94 -3.53
N ASN A 211 23.34 -7.35 -4.49
CA ASN A 211 23.78 -5.95 -4.41
C ASN A 211 22.60 -4.98 -4.50
N SER A 212 21.59 -5.29 -5.32
CA SER A 212 20.38 -4.46 -5.47
C SER A 212 19.45 -4.54 -4.26
N HIS A 213 19.41 -5.69 -3.58
CA HIS A 213 18.56 -5.92 -2.41
C HIS A 213 19.00 -5.20 -1.14
N GLY A 214 20.22 -4.66 -1.09
CA GLY A 214 20.71 -3.91 0.08
C GLY A 214 19.76 -2.80 0.53
N SER A 215 19.08 -2.14 -0.41
CA SER A 215 18.10 -1.07 -0.12
C SER A 215 16.82 -1.55 0.56
N PHE A 216 16.54 -2.86 0.53
CA PHE A 216 15.33 -3.48 1.10
C PHE A 216 15.64 -4.43 2.27
N ARG A 217 16.90 -4.46 2.69
CA ARG A 217 17.36 -5.28 3.82
C ARG A 217 16.53 -4.99 5.07
N THR A 218 16.32 -3.71 5.38
CA THR A 218 15.54 -3.27 6.55
C THR A 218 14.13 -3.86 6.58
N LEU A 219 13.45 -3.99 5.43
CA LEU A 219 12.10 -4.57 5.41
C LEU A 219 12.12 -6.04 5.85
N ASN A 220 13.08 -6.82 5.32
CA ASN A 220 13.24 -8.22 5.68
C ASN A 220 13.60 -8.36 7.17
N GLU A 221 14.52 -7.55 7.67
CA GLU A 221 14.93 -7.56 9.08
C GLU A 221 13.75 -7.29 10.03
N GLN A 222 12.97 -6.25 9.74
CA GLN A 222 11.83 -5.89 10.58
C GLN A 222 10.75 -6.98 10.55
N LEU A 223 10.51 -7.63 9.41
CA LEU A 223 9.55 -8.73 9.32
C LEU A 223 10.03 -10.01 10.01
N LEU A 224 11.32 -10.35 9.90
CA LEU A 224 11.90 -11.47 10.65
C LEU A 224 11.72 -11.30 12.15
N ARG A 225 11.99 -10.09 12.66
CA ARG A 225 11.79 -9.73 14.08
C ARG A 225 10.31 -9.74 14.46
N LEU A 226 9.44 -9.16 13.62
CA LEU A 226 7.99 -9.10 13.87
C LEU A 226 7.37 -10.49 13.99
N PHE A 227 7.74 -11.42 13.09
CA PHE A 227 7.26 -12.79 13.11
C PHE A 227 8.03 -13.70 14.08
N ARG A 228 9.04 -13.18 14.79
CA ARG A 228 9.92 -13.94 15.70
C ARG A 228 10.60 -15.14 15.02
N LEU A 229 10.91 -14.99 13.73
CA LEU A 229 11.56 -16.02 12.92
C LEU A 229 13.09 -15.90 12.93
N GLY A 230 13.62 -14.78 13.43
CA GLY A 230 15.03 -14.48 13.41
C GLY A 230 15.35 -13.11 14.00
N THR A 231 16.65 -12.84 14.15
CA THR A 231 17.15 -11.55 14.63
C THR A 231 17.28 -10.53 13.49
N GLY A 232 17.33 -11.00 12.24
CA GLY A 232 17.62 -10.18 11.07
C GLY A 232 18.99 -9.53 11.17
N ALA A 233 19.98 -10.22 11.76
CA ALA A 233 21.28 -9.62 12.04
C ALA A 233 22.26 -9.76 10.87
N SER A 234 22.14 -10.81 10.06
CA SER A 234 23.08 -11.09 8.97
C SER A 234 22.40 -11.16 7.60
N THR A 235 23.17 -10.80 6.57
CA THR A 235 22.81 -10.97 5.16
C THR A 235 22.52 -12.45 4.86
N GLU A 236 23.26 -13.37 5.45
CA GLU A 236 23.04 -14.80 5.28
C GLU A 236 21.69 -15.26 5.83
N GLU A 237 21.30 -14.77 7.01
CA GLU A 237 19.98 -15.03 7.59
C GLU A 237 18.86 -14.53 6.66
N ILE A 238 19.03 -13.36 6.06
CA ILE A 238 18.00 -12.75 5.20
C ILE A 238 17.89 -13.45 3.84
N TYR A 239 19.02 -13.78 3.20
CA TYR A 239 19.03 -14.22 1.80
C TYR A 239 19.19 -15.73 1.62
N GLN A 240 19.69 -16.45 2.63
CA GLN A 240 20.03 -17.88 2.50
C GLN A 240 19.31 -18.78 3.51
N SER A 241 18.72 -18.22 4.58
CA SER A 241 17.99 -19.03 5.55
C SER A 241 16.55 -19.34 5.11
N ARG A 242 15.99 -20.42 5.66
CA ARG A 242 14.57 -20.76 5.50
C ARG A 242 13.66 -19.60 5.92
N ALA A 243 13.94 -18.96 7.06
CA ALA A 243 13.16 -17.83 7.58
C ALA A 243 13.21 -16.62 6.65
N GLY A 244 14.40 -16.29 6.13
CA GLY A 244 14.60 -15.22 5.15
C GLY A 244 13.80 -15.45 3.88
N LEU A 245 13.80 -16.69 3.35
CA LEU A 245 12.98 -17.07 2.20
C LEU A 245 11.48 -16.95 2.46
N MET A 246 10.97 -17.31 3.64
CA MET A 246 9.54 -17.13 3.97
C MET A 246 9.14 -15.66 3.86
N VAL A 247 9.92 -14.78 4.48
CA VAL A 247 9.67 -13.34 4.50
C VAL A 247 9.78 -12.75 3.09
N MET A 248 10.84 -13.11 2.35
CA MET A 248 11.03 -12.60 1.00
C MET A 248 9.91 -13.04 0.05
N ARG A 249 9.44 -14.29 0.16
CA ARG A 249 8.29 -14.78 -0.62
C ARG A 249 7.02 -13.99 -0.35
N LEU A 250 6.74 -13.70 0.93
CA LEU A 250 5.61 -12.85 1.31
C LEU A 250 5.73 -11.44 0.71
N ILE A 251 6.91 -10.81 0.83
CA ILE A 251 7.16 -9.47 0.26
C ILE A 251 6.94 -9.50 -1.25
N ALA A 252 7.55 -10.45 -1.96
CA ALA A 252 7.45 -10.57 -3.41
C ALA A 252 5.98 -10.73 -3.84
N PHE A 253 5.26 -11.69 -3.26
CA PHE A 253 3.84 -11.89 -3.52
C PHE A 253 3.01 -10.62 -3.27
N ALA A 254 3.20 -9.98 -2.12
CA ALA A 254 2.42 -8.81 -1.73
C ALA A 254 2.58 -7.66 -2.73
N TYR A 255 3.82 -7.33 -3.10
CA TYR A 255 4.11 -6.25 -4.06
C TYR A 255 3.63 -6.61 -5.47
N THR A 256 3.93 -7.82 -5.97
CA THR A 256 3.50 -8.25 -7.30
C THR A 256 1.98 -8.22 -7.43
N TYR A 257 1.27 -8.86 -6.50
CA TYR A 257 -0.17 -8.97 -6.60
C TYR A 257 -0.85 -7.61 -6.38
N HIS A 258 -0.32 -6.76 -5.49
CA HIS A 258 -0.83 -5.40 -5.30
C HIS A 258 -0.88 -4.62 -6.63
N TYR A 259 0.23 -4.62 -7.40
CA TYR A 259 0.29 -3.96 -8.70
C TYR A 259 -0.61 -4.63 -9.75
N LEU A 260 -0.61 -5.96 -9.83
CA LEU A 260 -1.46 -6.68 -10.78
C LEU A 260 -2.96 -6.48 -10.49
N ASN A 261 -3.35 -6.42 -9.22
CA ASN A 261 -4.71 -6.12 -8.78
C ASN A 261 -5.15 -4.69 -9.15
N TRP A 262 -4.23 -3.74 -9.19
CA TRP A 262 -4.50 -2.41 -9.74
C TRP A 262 -4.76 -2.50 -11.25
N PHE A 263 -3.83 -3.11 -11.99
CA PHE A 263 -3.91 -3.17 -13.45
C PHE A 263 -5.12 -3.99 -13.95
N SER A 264 -5.53 -5.04 -13.23
CA SER A 264 -6.67 -5.89 -13.60
C SER A 264 -8.02 -5.17 -13.55
N LYS A 265 -8.14 -4.10 -12.75
CA LYS A 265 -9.40 -3.37 -12.50
C LYS A 265 -9.75 -2.37 -13.60
N THR A 266 -9.52 -2.72 -14.87
CA THR A 266 -9.81 -1.85 -16.01
C THR A 266 -11.29 -1.48 -16.11
N SER A 267 -12.23 -2.38 -15.78
CA SER A 267 -13.67 -2.11 -15.86
C SER A 267 -14.25 -1.33 -14.66
N VAL A 268 -13.55 -1.32 -13.53
CA VAL A 268 -14.04 -0.70 -12.27
C VAL A 268 -13.33 0.63 -12.01
N ILE A 269 -12.00 0.60 -12.05
CA ILE A 269 -11.13 1.76 -11.78
C ILE A 269 -10.99 2.60 -13.04
N ARG A 270 -10.90 1.98 -14.22
CA ARG A 270 -10.75 2.68 -15.52
C ARG A 270 -9.54 3.61 -15.53
N TRP A 271 -8.42 3.17 -14.96
CA TRP A 271 -7.18 3.96 -14.83
C TRP A 271 -6.58 4.38 -16.18
N HIS A 272 -6.90 3.66 -17.25
CA HIS A 272 -6.44 3.93 -18.61
C HIS A 272 -7.31 4.96 -19.36
N GLU A 273 -8.48 5.33 -18.84
CA GLU A 273 -9.38 6.32 -19.44
C GLU A 273 -8.94 7.75 -19.10
N ILE A 274 -7.76 8.15 -19.60
CA ILE A 274 -7.16 9.47 -19.38
C ILE A 274 -6.81 10.15 -20.72
N PRO A 275 -6.64 11.49 -20.76
CA PRO A 275 -6.28 12.17 -22.00
C PRO A 275 -4.96 11.66 -22.58
N GLY A 276 -4.88 11.54 -23.91
CA GLY A 276 -3.70 10.98 -24.60
C GLY A 276 -2.37 11.69 -24.26
N ARG A 277 -2.40 13.00 -23.99
CA ARG A 277 -1.21 13.74 -23.49
C ARG A 277 -0.70 13.20 -22.15
N ARG A 278 -1.62 12.86 -21.24
CA ARG A 278 -1.28 12.28 -19.93
C ARG A 278 -0.80 10.84 -20.08
N THR A 279 -1.42 10.05 -20.96
CA THR A 279 -0.94 8.70 -21.30
C THR A 279 0.49 8.73 -21.83
N ALA A 280 0.78 9.62 -22.78
CA ALA A 280 2.12 9.79 -23.34
C ALA A 280 3.13 10.20 -22.25
N LEU A 281 2.77 11.14 -21.38
CA LEU A 281 3.63 11.54 -20.25
C LEU A 281 3.91 10.36 -19.30
N ILE A 282 2.90 9.59 -18.93
CA ILE A 282 3.07 8.41 -18.05
C ILE A 282 3.96 7.37 -18.73
N ALA A 283 3.74 7.07 -20.01
CA ALA A 283 4.56 6.12 -20.75
C ALA A 283 6.02 6.59 -20.83
N SER A 284 6.27 7.86 -21.12
CA SER A 284 7.63 8.43 -21.16
C SER A 284 8.32 8.39 -19.81
N LEU A 285 7.62 8.77 -18.73
CA LEU A 285 8.17 8.70 -17.37
C LEU A 285 8.45 7.26 -16.93
N TRP A 286 7.59 6.33 -17.31
CA TRP A 286 7.80 4.91 -17.05
C TRP A 286 9.01 4.38 -17.81
N LEU A 287 9.15 4.62 -19.12
CA LEU A 287 10.31 4.21 -19.90
C LEU A 287 11.62 4.83 -19.37
N ALA A 288 11.59 6.11 -18.99
CA ALA A 288 12.71 6.78 -18.34
C ALA A 288 13.07 6.09 -17.01
N SER A 289 12.06 5.71 -16.21
CA SER A 289 12.27 4.99 -14.96
C SER A 289 12.93 3.62 -15.16
N LEU A 290 12.54 2.88 -16.21
CA LEU A 290 13.17 1.61 -16.57
C LEU A 290 14.64 1.81 -16.96
N ALA A 291 14.95 2.86 -17.72
CA ALA A 291 16.32 3.19 -18.10
C ALA A 291 17.20 3.50 -16.88
N VAL A 292 16.67 4.23 -15.88
CA VAL A 292 17.40 4.50 -14.63
C VAL A 292 17.64 3.22 -13.83
N TYR A 293 16.65 2.33 -13.70
CA TYR A 293 16.84 1.03 -13.03
C TYR A 293 17.82 0.12 -13.78
N ALA A 294 17.79 0.14 -15.12
CA ALA A 294 18.72 -0.61 -15.95
C ALA A 294 20.16 -0.10 -15.79
N TYR A 295 20.35 1.20 -15.60
CA TYR A 295 21.66 1.79 -15.31
C TYR A 295 22.15 1.48 -13.90
N SER A 296 21.30 1.71 -12.88
CA SER A 296 21.63 1.42 -11.48
C SER A 296 20.37 1.26 -10.65
N TYR A 297 20.23 0.10 -10.01
CA TYR A 297 19.07 -0.17 -9.16
C TYR A 297 19.01 0.81 -7.98
N ALA A 298 20.16 1.14 -7.38
CA ALA A 298 20.25 2.10 -6.29
C ALA A 298 19.84 3.52 -6.73
N ALA A 299 20.20 3.93 -7.95
CA ALA A 299 19.78 5.21 -8.52
C ALA A 299 18.27 5.23 -8.81
N GLY A 300 17.74 4.16 -9.40
CA GLY A 300 16.30 4.02 -9.67
C GLY A 300 15.48 4.06 -8.38
N MET A 301 15.96 3.34 -7.35
CA MET A 301 15.40 3.41 -5.99
C MET A 301 15.39 4.83 -5.45
N ALA A 302 16.54 5.53 -5.46
CA ALA A 302 16.62 6.89 -4.94
C ALA A 302 15.69 7.86 -5.70
N ALA A 303 15.61 7.74 -7.03
CA ALA A 303 14.79 8.61 -7.87
C ALA A 303 13.28 8.37 -7.68
N LEU A 304 12.85 7.11 -7.54
CA LEU A 304 11.44 6.75 -7.52
C LEU A 304 10.87 6.45 -6.14
N TYR A 305 11.72 6.39 -5.11
CA TYR A 305 11.26 6.32 -3.72
C TYR A 305 10.30 7.46 -3.39
N PHE A 306 10.57 8.66 -3.92
CA PHE A 306 9.65 9.80 -3.84
C PHE A 306 8.26 9.46 -4.38
N LEU A 307 8.19 8.90 -5.58
CA LEU A 307 6.93 8.56 -6.24
C LEU A 307 6.22 7.41 -5.50
N SER A 308 7.00 6.48 -4.95
CA SER A 308 6.51 5.40 -4.09
C SER A 308 5.89 5.94 -2.80
N ILE A 309 6.49 6.89 -2.09
CA ILE A 309 5.82 7.47 -0.90
C ILE A 309 4.62 8.31 -1.29
N LEU A 310 4.75 9.12 -2.35
CA LEU A 310 3.73 10.08 -2.75
C LEU A 310 2.40 9.39 -3.09
N HIS A 311 2.40 8.30 -3.85
CA HIS A 311 1.14 7.62 -4.18
C HIS A 311 0.43 7.09 -2.93
N VAL A 312 1.17 6.47 -1.99
CA VAL A 312 0.63 5.98 -0.71
C VAL A 312 -0.03 7.13 0.08
N MET A 313 0.66 8.26 0.22
CA MET A 313 0.13 9.41 0.97
C MET A 313 -1.14 9.98 0.32
N LEU A 314 -1.16 10.04 -1.01
CA LEU A 314 -2.31 10.52 -1.78
C LEU A 314 -3.51 9.56 -1.72
N GLU A 315 -3.28 8.26 -1.49
CA GLU A 315 -4.31 7.24 -1.37
C GLU A 315 -4.96 7.19 0.03
N PHE A 316 -4.34 7.74 1.08
CA PHE A 316 -4.87 7.67 2.44
C PHE A 316 -6.35 8.03 2.62
N PRO A 317 -6.91 9.08 1.99
CA PRO A 317 -8.33 9.36 2.12
C PRO A 317 -9.22 8.20 1.60
N LEU A 318 -8.80 7.54 0.52
CA LEU A 318 -9.48 6.35 -0.02
C LEU A 318 -9.35 5.16 0.95
N ASN A 319 -8.17 4.95 1.53
CA ASN A 319 -7.93 3.89 2.52
C ASN A 319 -8.85 4.06 3.74
N HIS A 320 -8.91 5.26 4.32
CA HIS A 320 -9.82 5.56 5.45
C HIS A 320 -11.29 5.32 5.11
N GLN A 321 -11.73 5.76 3.92
CA GLN A 321 -13.09 5.50 3.46
C GLN A 321 -13.40 4.03 3.28
N THR A 322 -12.40 3.24 2.86
CA THR A 322 -12.53 1.80 2.65
C THR A 322 -12.82 1.09 3.97
N PHE A 323 -12.02 1.34 5.01
CA PHE A 323 -12.28 0.77 6.34
C PHE A 323 -13.62 1.23 6.92
N ALA A 324 -13.94 2.52 6.79
CA ALA A 324 -15.23 3.04 7.26
C ALA A 324 -16.41 2.40 6.50
N ALA A 325 -16.25 2.11 5.20
CA ALA A 325 -17.25 1.43 4.39
C ALA A 325 -17.41 -0.04 4.79
N ILE A 326 -16.31 -0.78 4.97
CA ILE A 326 -16.34 -2.16 5.47
C ILE A 326 -17.13 -2.24 6.78
N GLY A 327 -16.85 -1.35 7.73
CA GLY A 327 -17.57 -1.30 9.00
C GLY A 327 -19.07 -1.03 8.85
N ARG A 328 -19.49 -0.24 7.85
CA ARG A 328 -20.91 -0.02 7.54
C ARG A 328 -21.57 -1.25 6.92
N GLU A 329 -20.93 -1.89 5.94
CA GLU A 329 -21.45 -3.09 5.29
C GLU A 329 -21.62 -4.25 6.29
N LEU A 330 -20.63 -4.48 7.16
CA LEU A 330 -20.70 -5.50 8.21
C LEU A 330 -21.83 -5.26 9.20
N ARG A 331 -22.11 -4.00 9.56
CA ARG A 331 -23.25 -3.64 10.42
C ARG A 331 -24.59 -3.88 9.71
N ALA A 332 -24.67 -3.57 8.42
CA ALA A 332 -25.87 -3.78 7.62
C ALA A 332 -26.23 -5.28 7.53
N LEU A 333 -25.23 -6.16 7.36
CA LEU A 333 -25.42 -7.61 7.36
C LEU A 333 -25.98 -8.12 8.70
N LYS A 334 -25.42 -7.68 9.84
CA LYS A 334 -25.93 -8.04 11.17
C LYS A 334 -27.35 -7.51 11.44
N GLY A 335 -27.68 -6.33 10.91
CA GLY A 335 -29.04 -5.77 11.00
C GLY A 335 -30.07 -6.57 10.21
N TRP A 336 -29.68 -7.10 9.05
CA TRP A 336 -30.51 -7.96 8.21
C TRP A 336 -30.85 -9.29 8.90
N GLU A 337 -29.86 -9.98 9.48
CA GLU A 337 -30.07 -11.25 10.22
C GLU A 337 -31.01 -11.08 11.42
N ARG A 338 -30.90 -9.96 12.13
CA ARG A 338 -31.80 -9.61 13.26
C ARG A 338 -33.24 -9.31 12.84
N THR A 339 -33.47 -8.91 11.59
CA THR A 339 -34.80 -8.59 11.08
C THR A 339 -35.46 -9.84 10.47
N ALA A 340 -34.68 -10.68 9.77
CA ALA A 340 -35.12 -11.97 9.24
C ALA A 340 -35.49 -12.98 10.35
N SER A 341 -34.80 -12.95 11.49
CA SER A 341 -35.11 -13.79 12.67
C SER A 341 -36.30 -13.30 13.50
N ARG A 342 -36.90 -12.15 13.15
CA ARG A 342 -38.09 -11.58 13.82
C ARG A 342 -39.37 -11.71 13.01
N VAL A 343 -39.33 -12.32 11.82
CA VAL A 343 -40.56 -12.63 11.07
C VAL A 343 -41.24 -13.80 11.78
N PRO A 344 -42.46 -13.63 12.33
CA PRO A 344 -43.19 -14.70 12.99
C PRO A 344 -43.49 -15.83 12.00
N GLU A 345 -43.36 -17.08 12.46
CA GLU A 345 -43.51 -18.33 11.67
C GLU A 345 -44.92 -18.54 11.08
N ASN A 346 -45.86 -17.65 11.37
CA ASN A 346 -47.28 -17.72 11.05
C ASN A 346 -47.66 -17.05 9.71
N VAL A 347 -46.69 -16.86 8.80
CA VAL A 347 -46.95 -16.53 7.39
C VAL A 347 -46.07 -17.40 6.49
N ARG A 348 -46.40 -18.70 6.39
CA ARG A 348 -46.01 -19.58 5.29
C ARG A 348 -47.18 -20.45 4.89
#